data_AF-A0A7S3QRB2-F1
#
_entry.id   AF-A0A7S3QRB2-F1
#
_cell.length_a   1.000
_cell.length_b   1.000
_cell.length_c   1.000
_cell.angle_alpha   90.00
_cell.angle_beta   90.00
_cell.angle_gamma   90.00
#
_symmetry.space_group_name_H-M   'P 1'
#
loop_
_entity.id
_entity.type
_entity.pdbx_description
1 polymer ?
#
loop_
_entity_poly.entity_id
_entity_poly.type
_entity_poly.pdbx_seq_one_letter_code
_entity_poly.pdbx_strand_id
1 'polypeptide(L)'
;MPSLILMKGHPGSGKSTLASSISQALGIPICDKDDIRDCFQPYVMKENADIDWNGLSYQVLLQIVKRQLSNGISAVVDTPLARVSLYQTFEEAAEQVSWLLEVEH
;
A
#
# COMPACT_ATOMS: atom_id res chain seq x y z
N MET A 1 2.99 -19.98 0.93
CA MET A 1 3.79 -18.74 0.94
C MET A 1 2.82 -17.59 1.06
N PRO A 2 3.14 -16.51 1.78
CA PRO A 2 2.24 -15.36 1.89
C PRO A 2 2.07 -14.67 0.54
N SER A 3 0.88 -14.12 0.32
CA SER A 3 0.49 -13.47 -0.93
C SER A 3 0.36 -11.97 -0.71
N LEU A 4 0.78 -11.20 -1.71
CA LEU A 4 0.48 -9.79 -1.80
C LEU A 4 -0.70 -9.57 -2.76
N ILE A 5 -1.70 -8.81 -2.30
CA ILE A 5 -2.81 -8.32 -3.12
C ILE A 5 -2.59 -6.82 -3.32
N LEU A 6 -2.33 -6.41 -4.56
CA LEU A 6 -2.09 -5.02 -4.91
C LEU A 6 -3.38 -4.39 -5.44
N MET A 7 -3.81 -3.30 -4.82
CA MET A 7 -4.95 -2.51 -5.29
C MET A 7 -4.44 -1.39 -6.21
N LYS A 8 -5.00 -1.30 -7.41
CA LYS A 8 -4.73 -0.23 -8.38
C LYS A 8 -6.03 0.47 -8.74
N GLY A 9 -6.02 1.80 -8.83
CA GLY A 9 -7.20 2.56 -9.24
C GLY A 9 -7.05 4.06 -8.97
N HIS A 10 -7.85 4.86 -9.68
CA HIS A 10 -7.89 6.30 -9.50
C HIS A 10 -8.50 6.70 -8.15
N PRO A 11 -8.15 7.87 -7.58
CA PRO A 11 -8.84 8.41 -6.42
C PRO A 11 -10.36 8.45 -6.66
N GLY A 12 -11.13 7.94 -5.68
CA GLY A 12 -12.59 7.87 -5.78
C GLY A 12 -13.15 6.65 -6.53
N SER A 13 -12.31 5.74 -7.05
CA SER A 13 -12.80 4.54 -7.76
C SER A 13 -13.36 3.42 -6.86
N GLY A 14 -13.39 3.61 -5.54
CA GLY A 14 -13.84 2.57 -4.60
C GLY A 14 -12.80 1.49 -4.27
N LYS A 15 -11.54 1.65 -4.72
CA LYS A 15 -10.41 0.75 -4.39
C LYS A 15 -10.29 0.44 -2.89
N SER A 16 -10.46 1.43 -2.02
CA SER A 16 -10.33 1.29 -0.57
C SER A 16 -11.49 0.50 0.03
N THR A 17 -12.70 0.65 -0.53
CA THR A 17 -13.87 -0.18 -0.16
C THR A 17 -13.63 -1.65 -0.52
N LEU A 18 -13.09 -1.90 -1.73
CA LEU A 18 -12.76 -3.25 -2.16
C LEU A 18 -11.62 -3.84 -1.33
N ALA A 19 -10.56 -3.07 -1.05
CA ALA A 19 -9.45 -3.47 -0.19
C ALA A 19 -9.93 -3.91 1.20
N SER A 20 -10.83 -3.11 1.81
CA SER A 20 -11.46 -3.44 3.09
C SER A 20 -12.28 -4.72 3.03
N SER A 21 -13.05 -4.90 1.95
CA SER A 21 -13.87 -6.10 1.78
C SER A 21 -13.01 -7.36 1.65
N ILE A 22 -11.92 -7.29 0.89
CA ILE A 22 -10.95 -8.39 0.73
C ILE A 22 -10.25 -8.70 2.04
N SER A 23 -9.77 -7.68 2.75
CA SER A 23 -9.10 -7.83 4.04
C SER A 23 -10.01 -8.53 5.05
N GLN A 24 -11.27 -8.09 5.17
CA GLN A 24 -12.25 -8.69 6.06
C GLN A 24 -12.58 -10.14 5.67
N ALA A 25 -12.74 -10.41 4.37
CA ALA A 25 -13.06 -11.74 3.87
C ALA A 25 -11.91 -12.76 4.08
N LEU A 26 -10.66 -12.31 3.93
CA LEU A 26 -9.48 -13.17 4.00
C LEU A 26 -8.80 -13.17 5.39
N GLY A 27 -9.18 -12.26 6.29
CA GLY A 27 -8.56 -12.12 7.61
C GLY A 27 -7.10 -11.64 7.54
N ILE A 28 -6.75 -10.83 6.52
CA ILE A 28 -5.39 -10.32 6.29
C ILE A 28 -5.33 -8.81 6.45
N PRO A 29 -4.22 -8.22 6.92
CA PRO A 29 -4.11 -6.78 7.12
C PRO A 29 -4.15 -5.98 5.81
N ILE A 30 -4.64 -4.75 5.93
CA ILE A 30 -4.49 -3.70 4.91
C ILE A 30 -3.27 -2.87 5.28
N CYS A 31 -2.43 -2.59 4.29
CA CYS A 31 -1.36 -1.63 4.36
C CYS A 31 -1.72 -0.48 3.42
N ASP A 32 -2.34 0.58 3.95
CA ASP A 32 -2.76 1.76 3.18
C ASP A 32 -1.65 2.83 3.21
N LYS A 33 -1.27 3.32 2.02
CA LYS A 33 -0.27 4.39 1.89
C LYS A 33 -0.77 5.71 2.47
N ASP A 34 -2.06 6.01 2.35
CA ASP A 34 -2.65 7.28 2.78
C ASP A 34 -2.80 7.35 4.30
N ASP A 35 -3.03 6.24 5.00
CA ASP A 35 -2.96 6.18 6.47
C ASP A 35 -1.58 6.65 6.98
N ILE A 36 -0.52 6.15 6.36
CA ILE A 36 0.87 6.53 6.69
C ILE A 36 1.11 8.01 6.35
N ARG A 37 0.67 8.42 5.17
CA ARG A 37 0.83 9.77 4.66
C ARG A 37 0.17 10.79 5.59
N ASP A 38 -1.06 10.54 5.99
CA ASP A 38 -1.85 11.47 6.79
C ASP A 38 -1.30 11.57 8.23
N CYS A 39 -0.65 10.52 8.74
CA CYS A 39 0.11 10.59 10.00
C CYS A 39 1.29 11.59 9.95
N PHE A 40 1.86 11.86 8.78
CA PHE A 40 2.93 12.86 8.63
C PHE A 40 2.41 14.29 8.54
N GLN A 41 1.15 14.50 8.17
CA GLN A 41 0.58 15.82 7.90
C GLN A 41 0.81 16.85 9.05
N PRO A 42 0.62 16.51 10.34
CA PRO A 42 0.85 17.46 11.44
C PRO A 42 2.29 17.96 11.56
N TYR A 43 3.27 17.19 11.07
CA TYR A 43 4.70 17.49 11.17
C TYR A 43 5.21 18.27 9.96
N VAL A 44 4.66 17.98 8.78
CA VAL A 44 5.04 18.64 7.51
C VAL A 44 4.49 20.06 7.46
N MET A 45 3.23 20.26 7.85
CA MET A 45 2.56 21.57 7.75
C MET A 45 3.11 22.64 8.71
N LYS A 46 3.88 22.24 9.74
CA LYS A 46 4.40 23.18 10.74
C LYS A 46 5.79 23.70 10.41
N GLU A 47 6.72 22.84 9.99
CA GLU A 47 8.15 23.20 9.97
C GLU A 47 8.96 22.57 8.81
N ASN A 48 8.36 21.72 7.97
CA ASN A 48 9.11 20.86 7.05
C ASN A 48 8.48 20.73 5.66
N ALA A 49 8.11 21.84 5.03
CA ALA A 49 7.46 21.84 3.72
C ALA A 49 8.31 21.19 2.60
N ASP A 50 9.64 21.19 2.74
CA ASP A 50 10.57 20.64 1.75
C ASP A 50 10.77 19.10 1.85
N ILE A 51 10.25 18.46 2.91
CA ILE A 51 10.35 17.00 3.04
C ILE A 51 9.38 16.33 2.07
N ASP A 52 9.85 15.39 1.25
CA ASP A 52 9.00 14.51 0.46
C ASP A 52 8.34 13.42 1.33
N TRP A 53 7.37 13.85 2.13
CA TRP A 53 6.59 12.98 3.02
C TRP A 53 5.78 11.93 2.25
N ASN A 54 5.38 12.23 1.01
CA ASN A 54 4.71 11.25 0.15
C ASN A 54 5.67 10.13 -0.25
N GLY A 55 6.90 10.45 -0.66
CA GLY A 55 7.96 9.48 -0.91
C GLY A 55 8.31 8.66 0.34
N LEU A 56 8.43 9.30 1.51
CA LEU A 56 8.65 8.62 2.79
C LEU A 56 7.52 7.64 3.12
N SER A 57 6.27 8.00 2.80
CA SER A 57 5.11 7.12 3.04
C SER A 57 5.22 5.81 2.26
N TYR A 58 5.70 5.86 1.01
CA TYR A 58 5.98 4.65 0.24
C TYR A 58 7.09 3.80 0.86
N GLN A 59 8.14 4.42 1.38
CA GLN A 59 9.24 3.69 2.02
C GLN A 59 8.78 2.98 3.28
N VAL A 60 8.02 3.65 4.14
CA VAL A 60 7.44 3.05 5.36
C VAL A 60 6.51 1.90 4.99
N LEU A 61 5.63 2.10 4.01
CA LEU A 61 4.70 1.07 3.52
C LEU A 61 5.46 -0.18 3.07
N LEU A 62 6.52 -0.01 2.27
CA LEU A 62 7.35 -1.11 1.79
C LEU A 62 8.00 -1.90 2.94
N GLN A 63 8.51 -1.21 3.96
CA GLN A 63 9.12 -1.88 5.12
C GLN A 63 8.10 -2.70 5.91
N ILE A 64 6.88 -2.17 6.09
CA ILE A 64 5.78 -2.90 6.73
C ILE A 64 5.44 -4.15 5.91
N VAL A 65 5.23 -4.01 4.59
CA VAL A 65 4.91 -5.14 3.70
C VAL A 65 6.01 -6.21 3.77
N LYS A 66 7.29 -5.83 3.64
CA LYS A 66 8.43 -6.77 3.74
C LYS A 66 8.42 -7.54 5.05
N ARG A 67 8.16 -6.84 6.17
CA ARG A 67 8.09 -7.49 7.49
C ARG A 67 6.94 -8.48 7.59
N GLN A 68 5.75 -8.12 7.10
CA GLN A 68 4.58 -8.99 7.13
C GLN A 68 4.83 -10.27 6.32
N LEU A 69 5.35 -10.12 5.10
CA LEU A 69 5.69 -11.26 4.24
C LEU A 69 6.77 -12.14 4.87
N SER A 70 7.81 -11.55 5.48
CA SER A 70 8.86 -12.31 6.19
C SER A 70 8.31 -13.15 7.37
N ASN A 71 7.18 -12.71 7.94
CA ASN A 71 6.49 -13.41 9.03
C ASN A 71 5.43 -14.41 8.53
N GLY A 72 5.32 -14.62 7.22
CA GLY A 72 4.30 -15.51 6.64
C GLY A 72 2.90 -14.92 6.59
N ILE A 73 2.76 -13.59 6.72
CA ILE A 73 1.48 -12.88 6.75
C ILE A 73 1.23 -12.24 5.37
N SER A 74 0.16 -12.68 4.69
CA SER A 74 -0.35 -12.04 3.47
C SER A 74 -0.88 -10.64 3.77
N ALA A 75 -0.91 -9.75 2.78
CA ALA A 75 -1.42 -8.38 2.97
C ALA A 75 -2.11 -7.84 1.71
N VAL A 76 -3.08 -6.95 1.93
CA VAL A 76 -3.63 -6.07 0.90
C VAL A 76 -2.87 -4.75 0.94
N VAL A 77 -2.30 -4.32 -0.18
CA VAL A 77 -1.67 -3.00 -0.29
C VAL A 77 -2.61 -2.08 -1.02
N ASP A 78 -3.12 -1.07 -0.31
CA ASP A 78 -3.94 -0.03 -0.91
C ASP A 78 -3.07 1.20 -1.19
N THR A 79 -2.84 1.44 -2.48
CA THR A 79 -2.05 2.58 -2.94
C THR A 79 -2.47 2.94 -4.35
N PRO A 80 -2.42 4.21 -4.78
CA PRO A 80 -2.83 4.60 -6.13
C PRO A 80 -2.05 3.89 -7.26
N LEU A 81 -0.90 3.26 -6.95
CA LEU A 81 0.02 2.61 -7.91
C LEU A 81 0.26 3.44 -9.18
N ALA A 82 0.33 4.77 -9.02
CA ALA A 82 0.40 5.73 -10.13
C ALA A 82 1.71 5.65 -10.94
N ARG A 83 2.67 4.80 -10.54
CA ARG A 83 3.96 4.62 -11.21
C ARG A 83 4.31 3.13 -11.30
N VAL A 84 4.78 2.71 -12.48
CA VAL A 84 5.22 1.32 -12.73
C VAL A 84 6.35 0.89 -11.79
N SER A 85 7.26 1.80 -11.45
CA SER A 85 8.36 1.50 -10.52
C SER A 85 7.89 1.11 -9.11
N LEU A 86 6.74 1.62 -8.68
CA LEU A 86 6.16 1.25 -7.38
C LEU A 86 5.63 -0.18 -7.41
N TYR A 87 4.96 -0.57 -8.50
CA TYR A 87 4.52 -1.94 -8.70
C TYR A 87 5.72 -2.90 -8.66
N GLN A 88 6.78 -2.61 -9.42
CA GLN A 88 8.02 -3.40 -9.44
C GLN A 88 8.66 -3.51 -8.05
N THR A 89 8.65 -2.42 -7.28
CA THR A 89 9.21 -2.43 -5.91
C THR A 89 8.45 -3.38 -4.98
N PHE A 90 7.11 -3.44 -5.09
CA PHE A 90 6.30 -4.38 -4.31
C PHE A 90 6.41 -5.81 -4.82
N GLU A 91 6.57 -5.97 -6.13
CA GLU A 91 6.82 -7.24 -6.78
C GLU A 91 8.19 -7.82 -6.40
N GLU A 92 9.24 -7.01 -6.26
CA GLU A 92 10.54 -7.47 -5.76
C GLU A 92 10.51 -7.79 -4.26
N ALA A 93 9.68 -7.07 -3.49
CA ALA A 93 9.54 -7.29 -2.05
C ALA A 93 8.78 -8.56 -1.70
N ALA A 94 7.90 -9.02 -2.60
CA ALA A 94 7.20 -10.27 -2.46
C ALA A 94 7.85 -11.31 -3.38
N GLU A 95 8.27 -12.47 -2.86
CA GLU A 95 8.69 -13.56 -3.75
C GLU A 95 7.59 -13.92 -4.78
N GLN A 96 6.33 -13.61 -4.46
CA GLN A 96 5.20 -13.71 -5.37
C GLN A 96 4.13 -12.64 -5.07
N VAL A 97 3.80 -11.81 -6.07
CA VAL A 97 2.51 -11.09 -6.11
C VAL A 97 1.49 -12.05 -6.70
N SER A 98 0.50 -12.45 -5.92
CA SER A 98 -0.49 -13.43 -6.37
C SER A 98 -1.64 -12.78 -7.13
N TRP A 99 -1.98 -11.52 -6.81
CA TRP A 99 -3.13 -10.83 -7.41
C TRP A 99 -2.88 -9.33 -7.52
N LEU A 100 -3.01 -8.81 -8.75
CA LEU A 100 -3.17 -7.38 -9.00
C LEU A 100 -4.65 -7.14 -9.30
N LEU A 101 -5.29 -6.29 -8.49
CA LEU A 101 -6.68 -5.92 -8.67
C LEU A 101 -6.76 -4.45 -9.09
N GLU A 102 -7.20 -4.24 -10.32
CA GLU A 102 -7.42 -2.92 -10.89
C GLU A 102 -8.90 -2.57 -10.85
N VAL A 103 -9.21 -1.43 -10.23
CA VAL A 103 -10.57 -0.88 -10.17
C VAL A 103 -10.65 0.29 -11.14
N GLU A 104 -11.17 0.01 -12.33
CA GLU A 104 -11.52 1.00 -13.36
C GLU A 104 -13.02 1.32 -13.29
N HIS A 105 -13.34 2.61 -13.33
CA HIS A 105 -14.70 3.13 -13.54
C HIS A 105 -14.68 4.13 -14.68
#